data_AF-A0AAD5KQF6-F1
#
_entry.id   AF-A0AAD5KQF6-F1
#
_cell.length_a   1.000
_cell.length_b   1.000
_cell.length_c   1.000
_cell.angle_alpha   90.00
_cell.angle_beta   90.00
_cell.angle_gamma   90.00
#
_symmetry.space_group_name_H-M   'P 1'
#
loop_
_entity.id
_entity.type
_entity.pdbx_description
1 polymer ?
#
loop_
_entity_poly.entity_id
_entity_poly.type
_entity_poly.pdbx_seq_one_letter_code
_entity_poly.pdbx_strand_id
1 'polypeptide(L)'
;MAKEKKGALTKDATKLAASPLTVKPKNVKLVPPDGAWGWIIILATSINLMVLPTTVTCFGVLVPFIIREYDSANIAGVSWIPGIAVAVLNLTGPWVSAMLKIYSHRRLASIGSVTMVVAIIVSSFAGSMLIWYASYGLLLGFGCSLSGVMGLLLLQEYFLKRRHMANELV
;
A
#
# COMPACT_ATOMS: atom_id res chain seq x y z
N MET A 1 -21.10 39.04 14.82
CA MET A 1 -21.28 37.59 15.08
C MET A 1 -20.60 36.64 14.07
N ALA A 2 -19.98 37.10 12.97
CA ALA A 2 -19.36 36.21 11.97
C ALA A 2 -17.83 36.00 12.09
N LYS A 3 -17.13 36.77 12.96
CA LYS A 3 -15.67 36.67 13.13
C LYS A 3 -15.22 35.59 14.12
N GLU A 4 -16.03 35.26 15.12
CA GLU A 4 -15.68 34.23 16.12
C GLU A 4 -15.76 32.79 15.59
N LYS A 5 -16.72 32.49 14.69
CA LYS A 5 -16.86 31.13 14.12
C LYS A 5 -15.70 30.73 13.19
N LYS A 6 -15.07 31.69 12.49
CA LYS A 6 -13.89 31.40 11.66
C LYS A 6 -12.64 31.09 12.49
N GLY A 7 -12.51 31.67 13.68
CA GLY A 7 -11.39 31.41 14.59
C GLY A 7 -11.49 30.07 15.34
N ALA A 8 -12.69 29.54 15.53
CA ALA A 8 -12.90 28.20 16.08
C ALA A 8 -12.59 27.11 15.03
N LEU A 9 -13.06 27.30 13.79
CA LEU A 9 -12.87 26.33 12.70
C LEU A 9 -11.39 26.18 12.29
N THR A 10 -10.62 27.27 12.33
CA THR A 10 -9.17 27.21 12.06
C THR A 10 -8.39 26.57 13.20
N LYS A 11 -8.79 26.76 14.46
CA LYS A 11 -8.14 26.09 15.61
C LYS A 11 -8.38 24.58 15.63
N ASP A 12 -9.55 24.12 15.20
CA ASP A 12 -9.85 22.69 15.08
C ASP A 12 -9.13 22.04 13.89
N ALA A 13 -9.00 22.74 12.76
CA ALA A 13 -8.21 22.28 11.61
C ALA A 13 -6.72 22.16 11.95
N THR A 14 -6.16 23.09 12.74
CA THR A 14 -4.76 23.02 13.19
C THR A 14 -4.56 21.92 14.25
N LYS A 15 -5.55 21.62 15.11
CA LYS A 15 -5.49 20.46 16.03
C LYS A 15 -5.57 19.11 15.31
N LEU A 16 -6.29 19.03 14.20
CA LEU A 16 -6.37 17.83 13.36
C LEU A 16 -5.07 17.60 12.55
N ALA A 17 -4.44 18.66 12.06
CA ALA A 17 -3.14 18.59 11.37
C ALA A 17 -1.96 18.34 12.34
N ALA A 18 -2.10 18.75 13.61
CA ALA A 18 -1.10 18.56 14.67
C ALA A 18 -1.35 17.31 15.54
N SER A 19 -2.18 16.37 15.07
CA SER A 19 -2.28 15.05 15.68
C SER A 19 -1.24 14.15 15.01
N PRO A 20 0.02 14.08 15.49
CA PRO A 20 0.84 12.94 15.12
C PRO A 20 0.02 11.72 15.52
N LEU A 21 -0.06 10.72 14.64
CA LEU A 21 -0.72 9.46 14.90
C LEU A 21 -0.26 8.93 16.26
N THR A 22 -1.00 9.26 17.32
CA THR A 22 -0.73 8.83 18.68
C THR A 22 -1.24 7.41 18.74
N VAL A 23 -0.45 6.53 18.14
CA VAL A 23 -0.48 5.10 18.41
C VAL A 23 -0.25 5.00 19.90
N LYS A 24 -1.33 4.79 20.66
CA LYS A 24 -1.24 4.47 22.09
C LYS A 24 -0.22 3.35 22.22
N PRO A 25 0.88 3.52 22.98
CA PRO A 25 1.85 2.46 23.15
C PRO A 25 1.14 1.30 23.85
N LYS A 26 0.85 0.24 23.10
CA LYS A 26 0.43 -1.02 23.69
C LYS A 26 1.63 -1.47 24.53
N ASN A 27 1.46 -1.55 25.85
CA ASN A 27 2.48 -1.99 26.81
C ASN A 27 2.92 -3.42 26.46
N VAL A 28 3.87 -3.53 25.55
CA VAL A 28 4.65 -4.74 25.28
C VAL A 28 5.99 -4.47 25.95
N LYS A 29 6.45 -5.36 26.83
CA LYS A 29 7.81 -5.29 27.38
C LYS A 29 8.79 -5.17 26.20
N LEU A 30 9.34 -3.98 26.00
CA LEU A 30 10.24 -3.66 24.89
C LEU A 30 11.60 -4.30 25.18
N VAL A 31 11.83 -5.47 24.60
CA VAL A 31 13.18 -5.92 24.24
C VAL A 31 13.79 -4.80 23.39
N PRO A 32 15.04 -4.38 23.62
CA PRO A 32 15.59 -3.18 22.99
C PRO A 32 15.36 -3.22 21.46
N PRO A 33 14.65 -2.21 20.91
CA PRO A 33 14.35 -2.10 19.49
C PRO A 33 15.63 -1.72 18.74
N ASP A 34 16.50 -2.73 18.55
CA ASP A 34 17.72 -2.78 17.72
C ASP A 34 18.33 -4.20 17.85
N GLY A 35 17.50 -5.24 17.99
CA GLY A 35 17.96 -6.63 18.09
C GLY A 35 18.29 -7.25 16.73
N ALA A 36 18.97 -8.41 16.74
CA ALA A 36 19.31 -9.16 15.51
C ALA A 36 18.09 -9.47 14.60
N TRP A 37 16.90 -9.56 15.19
CA TRP A 37 15.64 -9.75 14.48
C TRP A 37 15.25 -8.60 13.54
N GLY A 38 15.79 -7.40 13.74
CA GLY A 38 15.54 -6.25 12.86
C GLY A 38 16.06 -6.45 11.44
N TRP A 39 17.18 -7.18 11.28
CA TRP A 39 17.74 -7.48 9.96
C TRP A 39 16.81 -8.36 9.12
N ILE A 40 16.12 -9.31 9.74
CA ILE A 40 15.14 -10.16 9.06
C ILE A 40 13.94 -9.34 8.60
N ILE A 41 13.52 -8.36 9.40
CA ILE A 41 12.41 -7.46 9.06
C ILE A 41 12.82 -6.54 7.91
N ILE A 42 14.04 -5.97 7.92
CA ILE A 42 14.59 -5.20 6.78
C ILE A 42 14.50 -6.03 5.51
N LEU A 43 15.10 -7.23 5.52
CA LEU A 43 15.13 -8.09 4.33
C LEU A 43 13.74 -8.46 3.83
N ALA A 44 12.80 -8.76 4.74
CA ALA A 44 11.42 -9.05 4.37
C ALA A 44 10.70 -7.83 3.75
N THR A 45 10.91 -6.64 4.32
CA THR A 45 10.32 -5.40 3.79
C THR A 45 10.96 -5.01 2.47
N SER A 46 12.28 -5.17 2.29
CA SER A 46 12.97 -4.95 1.02
C SER A 46 12.41 -5.84 -0.09
N ILE A 47 12.21 -7.14 0.18
CA ILE A 47 11.60 -8.05 -0.80
C ILE A 47 10.17 -7.58 -1.14
N ASN A 48 9.38 -7.18 -0.14
CA ASN A 48 8.02 -6.69 -0.38
C ASN A 48 8.04 -5.44 -1.28
N LEU A 49 8.89 -4.46 -0.97
CA LEU A 49 9.02 -3.23 -1.76
C LEU A 49 9.66 -3.43 -3.12
N MET A 50 10.42 -4.50 -3.35
CA MET A 50 10.81 -4.89 -4.71
C MET A 50 9.61 -5.46 -5.47
N VAL A 51 8.88 -6.41 -4.89
CA VAL A 51 7.78 -7.12 -5.57
C VAL A 51 6.65 -6.18 -5.99
N LEU A 52 6.28 -5.21 -5.15
CA LEU A 52 5.16 -4.30 -5.42
C LEU A 52 5.30 -3.48 -6.73
N PRO A 53 6.34 -2.66 -6.92
CA PRO A 53 6.55 -1.92 -8.16
C PRO A 53 6.87 -2.85 -9.33
N THR A 54 7.60 -3.95 -9.11
CA THR A 54 7.89 -4.93 -10.16
C THR A 54 6.61 -5.53 -10.74
N THR A 55 5.62 -5.84 -9.91
CA THR A 55 4.34 -6.36 -10.40
C THR A 55 3.67 -5.36 -11.34
N VAL A 56 3.69 -4.06 -11.02
CA VAL A 56 3.10 -3.03 -11.89
C VAL A 56 3.89 -2.84 -13.18
N THR A 57 5.23 -2.85 -13.12
CA THR A 57 6.08 -2.63 -14.31
C THR A 57 6.15 -3.85 -15.24
N CYS A 58 6.09 -5.07 -14.71
CA CYS A 58 6.00 -6.30 -15.50
C CYS A 58 4.79 -6.33 -16.43
N PHE A 59 3.72 -5.61 -16.09
CA PHE A 59 2.55 -5.45 -16.97
C PHE A 59 2.93 -4.90 -18.35
N GLY A 60 3.96 -4.04 -18.43
CA GLY A 60 4.45 -3.48 -19.69
C GLY A 60 4.85 -4.55 -20.73
N VAL A 61 5.35 -5.69 -20.26
CA VAL A 61 5.73 -6.83 -21.11
C VAL A 61 4.49 -7.56 -21.65
N LEU A 62 3.38 -7.56 -20.91
CA LEU A 62 2.13 -8.22 -21.28
C LEU A 62 1.29 -7.40 -22.28
N VAL A 63 1.48 -6.08 -22.34
CA VAL A 63 0.74 -5.17 -23.24
C VAL A 63 0.63 -5.69 -24.69
N PRO A 64 1.74 -6.02 -25.40
CA PRO A 64 1.64 -6.47 -26.79
C PRO A 64 0.93 -7.83 -26.94
N PHE A 65 0.96 -8.70 -25.93
CA PHE A 65 0.24 -9.97 -25.94
C PHE A 65 -1.26 -9.75 -25.76
N ILE A 66 -1.65 -8.87 -24.83
CA ILE A 66 -3.05 -8.54 -24.57
C ILE A 66 -3.69 -7.90 -25.81
N ILE A 67 -3.00 -7.00 -26.51
CA ILE A 67 -3.53 -6.37 -27.73
C ILE A 67 -3.75 -7.39 -28.86
N ARG A 68 -2.87 -8.39 -28.97
CA ARG A 68 -3.00 -9.45 -29.99
C ARG A 68 -4.14 -10.42 -29.69
N GLU A 69 -4.33 -10.75 -28.42
CA GLU A 69 -5.39 -11.67 -27.98
C GLU A 69 -6.77 -11.00 -28.03
N TYR A 70 -6.82 -9.71 -27.71
CA TYR A 70 -8.03 -8.91 -27.72
C TYR A 70 -7.98 -7.93 -28.90
N ASP A 71 -8.39 -8.37 -30.09
CA ASP A 71 -8.38 -7.60 -31.34
C ASP A 71 -9.14 -6.26 -31.26
N SER A 72 -10.00 -6.10 -30.25
CA SER A 72 -10.74 -4.86 -29.93
C SER A 72 -9.99 -3.87 -29.03
N ALA A 73 -8.81 -4.23 -28.50
CA ALA A 73 -8.10 -3.47 -27.47
C ALA A 73 -7.04 -2.55 -28.08
N ASN A 74 -7.28 -1.23 -27.99
CA ASN A 74 -6.26 -0.23 -28.29
C ASN A 74 -5.16 -0.20 -27.22
N ILE A 75 -3.93 0.14 -27.63
CA ILE A 75 -2.78 0.35 -26.73
C ILE A 75 -3.17 1.26 -25.56
N ALA A 76 -3.85 2.38 -25.86
CA ALA A 76 -4.31 3.33 -24.86
C ALA A 76 -5.20 2.67 -23.80
N GLY A 77 -6.15 1.82 -24.21
CA GLY A 77 -7.03 1.08 -23.29
C GLY A 77 -6.22 0.18 -22.36
N VAL A 78 -5.31 -0.63 -22.91
CA VAL A 78 -4.49 -1.53 -22.08
C VAL A 78 -3.61 -0.75 -21.10
N SER A 79 -3.08 0.41 -21.50
CA SER A 79 -2.28 1.28 -20.63
C SER A 79 -3.06 1.91 -19.47
N TRP A 80 -4.39 2.00 -19.53
CA TRP A 80 -5.19 2.49 -18.40
C TRP A 80 -5.19 1.53 -17.20
N ILE A 81 -4.94 0.23 -17.42
CA ILE A 81 -4.94 -0.79 -16.36
C ILE A 81 -3.91 -0.46 -15.26
N PRO A 82 -2.60 -0.32 -15.56
CA PRO A 82 -1.62 0.06 -14.55
C PRO A 82 -1.85 1.48 -14.02
N GLY A 83 -2.41 2.39 -14.83
CA GLY A 83 -2.78 3.73 -14.39
C GLY A 83 -3.83 3.71 -13.28
N ILE A 84 -4.87 2.88 -13.42
CA ILE A 84 -5.90 2.66 -12.40
C ILE A 84 -5.29 2.02 -11.15
N ALA A 85 -4.39 1.03 -11.30
CA ALA A 85 -3.71 0.43 -10.16
C ALA A 85 -2.95 1.47 -9.32
N VAL A 86 -2.21 2.37 -9.98
CA VAL A 86 -1.49 3.47 -9.31
C VAL A 86 -2.46 4.49 -8.69
N ALA A 87 -3.56 4.81 -9.36
CA ALA A 87 -4.57 5.69 -8.78
C ALA A 87 -5.17 5.09 -7.49
N VAL A 88 -5.51 3.80 -7.50
CA VAL A 88 -6.01 3.08 -6.33
C VAL A 88 -4.99 3.09 -5.21
N LEU A 89 -3.72 2.79 -5.50
CA LEU A 89 -2.62 2.81 -4.53
C LEU A 89 -2.60 4.13 -3.73
N ASN A 90 -2.67 5.26 -4.43
CA ASN A 90 -2.67 6.59 -3.83
C ASN A 90 -3.96 6.88 -3.05
N LEU A 91 -5.12 6.51 -3.58
CA LEU A 91 -6.43 6.72 -2.92
C LEU A 91 -6.59 5.89 -1.64
N THR A 92 -5.95 4.72 -1.55
CA THR A 92 -6.00 3.87 -0.36
C THR A 92 -5.22 4.39 0.85
N GLY A 93 -4.39 5.43 0.71
CA GLY A 93 -3.62 6.01 1.82
C GLY A 93 -4.44 6.31 3.10
N PRO A 94 -5.48 7.15 3.03
CA PRO A 94 -6.34 7.44 4.19
C PRO A 94 -7.11 6.21 4.69
N TRP A 95 -7.51 5.30 3.78
CA TRP A 95 -8.22 4.07 4.15
C TRP A 95 -7.37 3.15 5.02
N VAL A 96 -6.11 2.97 4.64
CA VAL A 96 -5.14 2.16 5.38
C VAL A 96 -4.87 2.76 6.77
N SER A 97 -4.79 4.09 6.88
CA SER A 97 -4.66 4.80 8.16
C SER A 97 -5.82 4.55 9.12
N ALA A 98 -7.05 4.46 8.61
CA ALA A 98 -8.22 4.12 9.43
C ALA A 98 -8.18 2.64 9.88
N MET A 99 -7.82 1.73 8.97
CA MET A 99 -7.73 0.29 9.25
C MET A 99 -6.71 -0.05 10.35
N LEU A 100 -5.57 0.66 10.38
CA LEU A 100 -4.53 0.49 11.41
C LEU A 100 -5.01 0.74 12.85
N LYS A 101 -6.07 1.54 13.03
CA LYS A 101 -6.64 1.80 14.38
C LYS A 101 -7.36 0.58 14.95
N ILE A 102 -7.80 -0.34 14.09
CA ILE A 102 -8.67 -1.46 14.43
C ILE A 102 -7.92 -2.79 14.29
N TYR A 103 -7.05 -2.91 13.29
CA TYR A 103 -6.36 -4.15 12.95
C TYR A 103 -4.87 -4.13 13.33
N SER A 104 -4.35 -5.32 13.64
CA SER A 104 -2.90 -5.50 13.83
C SER A 104 -2.17 -5.48 12.50
N HIS A 105 -1.01 -4.85 12.52
CA HIS A 105 -0.05 -4.76 11.43
C HIS A 105 0.15 -6.06 10.63
N ARG A 106 0.39 -7.18 11.33
CA ARG A 106 0.66 -8.49 10.71
C ARG A 106 -0.54 -9.02 9.93
N ARG A 107 -1.76 -8.82 10.44
CA ARG A 107 -2.98 -9.32 9.77
C ARG A 107 -3.25 -8.54 8.50
N LEU A 108 -3.08 -7.21 8.55
CA LEU A 108 -3.26 -6.36 7.37
C LEU A 108 -2.25 -6.71 6.27
N ALA A 109 -0.98 -6.94 6.62
CA ALA A 109 0.05 -7.36 5.66
C ALA A 109 -0.34 -8.69 4.97
N SER A 110 -0.73 -9.71 5.75
CA SER A 110 -1.15 -10.99 5.20
C SER A 110 -2.40 -10.89 4.32
N ILE A 111 -3.40 -10.09 4.72
CA ILE A 111 -4.61 -9.87 3.89
C ILE A 111 -4.23 -9.21 2.57
N GLY A 112 -3.34 -8.22 2.59
CA GLY A 112 -2.85 -7.54 1.39
C GLY A 112 -2.19 -8.51 0.42
N SER A 113 -1.23 -9.33 0.90
CA SER A 113 -0.54 -10.31 0.07
C SER A 113 -1.48 -11.39 -0.49
N VAL A 114 -2.41 -11.90 0.31
CA VAL A 114 -3.41 -12.88 -0.17
C VAL A 114 -4.30 -12.26 -1.24
N THR A 115 -4.73 -11.02 -1.04
CA THR A 115 -5.54 -10.28 -2.03
C THR A 115 -4.77 -10.11 -3.34
N MET A 116 -3.47 -9.85 -3.27
CA MET A 116 -2.59 -9.73 -4.43
C MET A 116 -2.47 -11.05 -5.21
N VAL A 117 -2.29 -12.17 -4.50
CA VAL A 117 -2.26 -13.51 -5.11
C VAL A 117 -3.60 -13.83 -5.78
N VAL A 118 -4.72 -13.54 -5.11
CA VAL A 118 -6.06 -13.73 -5.67
C VAL A 118 -6.24 -12.85 -6.92
N ALA A 119 -5.79 -11.60 -6.90
CA ALA A 119 -5.88 -10.71 -8.06
C ALA A 119 -5.14 -11.28 -9.28
N ILE A 120 -3.94 -11.83 -9.09
CA ILE A 120 -3.14 -12.44 -10.17
C ILE A 120 -3.82 -13.71 -10.70
N ILE A 121 -4.32 -14.58 -9.82
CA ILE A 121 -5.03 -15.81 -10.22
C ILE A 121 -6.29 -15.44 -11.02
N VAL A 122 -7.09 -14.48 -10.53
CA VAL A 122 -8.29 -14.01 -11.24
C VAL A 122 -7.93 -13.38 -12.59
N SER A 123 -6.82 -12.65 -12.67
CA SER A 123 -6.32 -12.10 -13.93
C SER A 123 -5.98 -13.20 -14.94
N SER A 124 -5.49 -14.36 -14.49
CA SER A 124 -5.20 -15.51 -15.36
C SER A 124 -6.45 -16.14 -15.98
N PHE A 125 -7.62 -15.99 -15.35
CA PHE A 125 -8.91 -16.49 -15.87
C PHE A 125 -9.74 -15.37 -16.53
N ALA A 126 -9.17 -14.19 -16.70
CA ALA A 126 -9.88 -13.05 -17.27
C ALA A 126 -10.12 -13.25 -18.77
N GLY A 127 -11.39 -13.47 -19.15
CA GLY A 127 -11.84 -13.55 -20.55
C GLY A 127 -12.34 -12.22 -21.13
N SER A 128 -12.18 -11.11 -20.41
CA SER A 128 -12.62 -9.78 -20.85
C SER A 128 -11.71 -8.69 -20.29
N MET A 129 -11.54 -7.60 -21.05
CA MET A 129 -10.78 -6.42 -20.63
C MET A 129 -11.32 -5.78 -19.34
N LEU A 130 -12.64 -5.84 -19.10
CA LEU A 130 -13.26 -5.37 -17.86
C LEU A 130 -12.75 -6.12 -16.62
N ILE A 131 -12.53 -7.42 -16.75
CA ILE A 131 -12.03 -8.25 -15.65
C ILE A 131 -10.58 -7.86 -15.35
N TRP A 132 -9.78 -7.55 -16.36
CA TRP A 132 -8.42 -7.02 -16.17
C TRP A 132 -8.41 -5.68 -15.42
N TYR A 133 -9.30 -4.74 -15.76
CA TYR A 133 -9.40 -3.48 -15.00
C TYR A 133 -9.80 -3.70 -13.54
N ALA A 134 -10.74 -4.61 -13.27
CA ALA A 134 -11.22 -4.87 -11.92
C ALA A 134 -10.20 -5.66 -11.08
N SER A 135 -9.60 -6.72 -11.64
CA SER A 135 -8.65 -7.58 -10.94
C SER A 135 -7.25 -6.96 -10.87
N TYR A 136 -6.63 -6.67 -12.00
CA TYR A 136 -5.27 -6.13 -12.07
C TYR A 136 -5.20 -4.64 -11.72
N GLY A 137 -6.25 -3.87 -12.01
CA GLY A 137 -6.32 -2.47 -11.62
C GLY A 137 -6.69 -2.31 -10.14
N LEU A 138 -7.95 -2.62 -9.81
CA LEU A 138 -8.49 -2.33 -8.47
C LEU A 138 -7.98 -3.28 -7.38
N LEU A 139 -8.14 -4.60 -7.56
CA LEU A 139 -7.80 -5.59 -6.54
C LEU A 139 -6.30 -5.67 -6.27
N LEU A 140 -5.48 -5.75 -7.34
CA LEU A 140 -4.03 -5.76 -7.21
C LEU A 140 -3.52 -4.44 -6.60
N GLY A 141 -4.01 -3.29 -7.08
CA GLY A 141 -3.67 -1.97 -6.52
C GLY A 141 -4.00 -1.88 -5.03
N PHE A 142 -5.17 -2.36 -4.61
CA PHE A 142 -5.56 -2.40 -3.21
C PHE A 142 -4.69 -3.35 -2.35
N GLY A 143 -4.37 -4.54 -2.87
CA GLY A 143 -3.49 -5.49 -2.19
C GLY A 143 -2.07 -4.95 -2.02
N CYS A 144 -1.56 -4.28 -3.06
CA CYS A 144 -0.24 -3.66 -3.07
C CYS A 144 -0.10 -2.51 -2.06
N SER A 145 -1.08 -1.61 -1.97
CA SER A 145 -1.02 -0.50 -1.00
C SER A 145 -1.08 -1.01 0.42
N LEU A 146 -1.96 -1.98 0.70
CA LEU A 146 -2.09 -2.53 2.03
C LEU A 146 -0.79 -3.24 2.47
N SER A 147 -0.23 -4.12 1.65
CA SER A 147 1.01 -4.84 1.98
C SER A 147 2.21 -3.89 2.12
N GLY A 148 2.37 -2.94 1.19
CA GLY A 148 3.52 -2.03 1.18
C GLY A 148 3.51 -1.03 2.34
N VAL A 149 2.37 -0.38 2.59
CA VAL A 149 2.21 0.53 3.72
C VAL A 149 2.39 -0.21 5.04
N MET A 150 1.91 -1.47 5.10
CA MET A 150 2.18 -2.28 6.27
C MET A 150 3.70 -2.50 6.44
N GLY A 151 4.37 -3.16 5.50
CA GLY A 151 5.81 -3.47 5.62
C GLY A 151 6.68 -2.28 6.07
N LEU A 152 6.41 -1.08 5.56
CA LEU A 152 7.07 0.16 5.96
C LEU A 152 6.77 0.60 7.39
N LEU A 153 5.52 0.56 7.83
CA LEU A 153 5.17 0.93 9.21
C LEU A 153 5.72 -0.07 10.23
N LEU A 154 5.79 -1.37 9.91
CA LEU A 154 6.44 -2.35 10.79
C LEU A 154 7.92 -2.00 11.00
N LEU A 155 8.60 -1.63 9.91
CA LEU A 155 10.00 -1.24 9.94
C LEU A 155 10.21 0.03 10.78
N GLN A 156 9.33 1.02 10.61
CA GLN A 156 9.37 2.28 11.36
C GLN A 156 9.05 2.09 12.84
N GLU A 157 8.15 1.17 13.21
CA GLU A 157 7.89 0.82 14.60
C GLU A 157 9.05 0.06 15.23
N TYR A 158 9.74 -0.78 14.44
CA TYR A 158 10.84 -1.62 14.94
C TYR A 158 12.14 -0.85 15.15
N PHE A 159 12.51 0.05 14.25
CA PHE A 159 13.68 0.91 14.41
C PHE A 159 13.23 2.28 14.90
N LEU A 160 13.61 2.69 16.11
CA LEU A 160 13.33 4.05 16.61
C LEU A 160 14.51 5.00 16.40
N LYS A 161 15.74 4.50 16.62
CA LYS A 161 16.97 5.30 16.57
C LYS A 161 17.62 5.33 15.18
N ARG A 162 17.46 4.26 14.39
CA ARG A 162 18.08 4.09 13.06
C ARG A 162 17.09 4.08 11.90
N ARG A 163 15.96 4.80 12.01
CA ARG A 163 14.90 4.84 10.98
C ARG A 163 15.41 5.21 9.59
N HIS A 164 16.26 6.24 9.50
CA HIS A 164 16.83 6.68 8.23
C HIS A 164 17.71 5.58 7.61
N MET A 165 18.65 5.01 8.36
CA MET A 165 19.49 3.91 7.87
C MET A 165 18.66 2.68 7.47
N ALA A 166 17.64 2.31 8.23
CA ALA A 166 16.78 1.18 7.89
C ALA A 166 15.98 1.44 6.61
N ASN A 167 15.50 2.67 6.40
CA ASN A 167 14.80 3.05 5.17
C ASN A 167 15.75 3.26 3.98
N GLU A 168 17.03 3.52 4.20
CA GLU A 168 18.05 3.56 3.15
C GLU A 168 18.48 2.16 2.69
N LEU A 169 18.38 1.16 3.57
CA LEU A 169 18.69 -0.25 3.26
C LEU A 169 17.53 -1.00 2.58
N VAL A 170 16.33 -0.42 2.59
CA VAL A 170 15.09 -1.01 2.09
C VAL A 170 14.75 -0.45 0.73
#